data_AF-A0A9Q1JWG6-F1
#
_entry.id   AF-A0A9Q1JWG6-F1
#
_cell.length_a   1.000
_cell.length_b   1.000
_cell.length_c   1.000
_cell.angle_alpha   90.00
_cell.angle_beta   90.00
_cell.angle_gamma   90.00
#
_symmetry.space_group_name_H-M   'P 1'
#
loop_
_entity.id
_entity.type
_entity.pdbx_description
1 polymer ?
#
loop_
_entity_poly.entity_id
_entity_poly.type
_entity_poly.pdbx_seq_one_letter_code
_entity_poly.pdbx_strand_id
1 'polypeptide(L)'
;MLPPELQPRSYRPHISSSASAPTFSSSIRFSGSYSPERSANPSPSLDSSTNGLSSRSSGNSRSSLLKNSRYSPSTFTHNARIAIALVPCAAFLLDLGGTPVVATLTFGLMISYILDSLNFKPGAFFGVWFSLSAAQIAFFFSSSLFTVFNSFPLAVLAAFLCAEANFLIGVWCSLQFKWIQMENPSIVLALERLLFACVPLAASSLFTWATVSAVGMANASYYLMAFNCVFYWLYSLPRPSSFKQETGGYHGGEIPNDLLILGPLESCFHALNLLFFPLLFHIASHYSLVFSSASSLCDLFLLFFIPFLFLLYASTRNSLWWVTKNASQLHSIRIINGAVALLVVVICLEARVVFHSFGRYIQVPPPFSYLLVTVTMLGGAAAAGAFALGMIADVVSSLCFVTLVVVASAAGAIVVGFPIWRNEQQQGRSRSQCCRLKNGINVVFGRMKYVVTLNDVFERVKFVVKLFAKAYGLEEFQAHTTPIKGYFSKS
;
A
#
# COMPACT_ATOMS: atom_id res chain seq x y z
N MET A 1 -59.13 -30.51 -37.01
CA MET A 1 -59.17 -29.55 -35.89
C MET A 1 -57.76 -29.43 -35.32
N LEU A 2 -57.26 -28.19 -35.28
CA LEU A 2 -56.12 -27.68 -34.50
C LEU A 2 -54.67 -28.12 -34.90
N PRO A 3 -53.82 -27.19 -35.46
CA PRO A 3 -52.60 -27.50 -36.28
C PRO A 3 -51.33 -26.75 -35.74
N PRO A 4 -50.25 -26.42 -36.52
CA PRO A 4 -49.56 -27.01 -37.70
C PRO A 4 -48.06 -27.36 -37.39
N GLU A 5 -47.34 -28.25 -38.09
CA GLU A 5 -46.58 -28.07 -39.37
C GLU A 5 -45.53 -26.92 -39.32
N LEU A 6 -44.22 -27.03 -39.65
CA LEU A 6 -43.53 -27.71 -40.77
C LEU A 6 -42.00 -27.86 -40.55
N GLN A 7 -41.44 -28.79 -41.33
CA GLN A 7 -40.03 -29.16 -41.54
C GLN A 7 -39.17 -28.07 -42.29
N PRO A 8 -37.85 -28.31 -42.47
CA PRO A 8 -36.81 -27.33 -42.84
C PRO A 8 -36.49 -27.27 -44.36
N ARG A 9 -35.79 -26.19 -44.82
CA ARG A 9 -34.86 -26.07 -45.99
C ARG A 9 -34.78 -24.59 -46.45
N SER A 10 -33.63 -23.91 -46.49
CA SER A 10 -32.47 -23.96 -47.41
C SER A 10 -32.58 -23.06 -48.67
N TYR A 11 -31.43 -22.54 -49.09
CA TYR A 11 -31.04 -21.89 -50.37
C TYR A 11 -31.34 -20.39 -50.56
N ARG A 12 -30.51 -19.58 -51.24
CA ARG A 12 -29.07 -19.47 -51.59
C ARG A 12 -28.96 -18.14 -52.42
N PRO A 13 -27.87 -17.80 -53.16
CA PRO A 13 -27.26 -16.48 -53.23
C PRO A 13 -27.54 -15.76 -54.58
N HIS A 14 -26.81 -14.68 -54.90
CA HIS A 14 -26.19 -14.40 -56.21
C HIS A 14 -25.33 -13.10 -56.10
N ILE A 15 -23.99 -13.17 -56.31
CA ILE A 15 -23.22 -12.88 -57.56
C ILE A 15 -22.81 -11.38 -57.63
N SER A 16 -21.60 -10.90 -57.97
CA SER A 16 -20.46 -11.41 -58.78
C SER A 16 -19.18 -10.56 -58.55
N SER A 17 -17.97 -11.16 -58.47
CA SER A 17 -16.82 -11.21 -59.44
C SER A 17 -16.05 -9.90 -59.68
N SER A 18 -14.71 -9.82 -59.73
CA SER A 18 -13.72 -10.71 -60.38
C SER A 18 -12.25 -10.45 -59.94
N ALA A 19 -11.41 -11.44 -60.23
CA ALA A 19 -9.98 -11.63 -59.92
C ALA A 19 -8.96 -10.71 -60.65
N SER A 20 -7.77 -10.54 -60.06
CA SER A 20 -6.45 -10.81 -60.70
C SER A 20 -5.27 -10.69 -59.71
N ALA A 21 -4.20 -11.43 -59.98
CA ALA A 21 -3.06 -11.83 -59.14
C ALA A 21 -1.89 -10.79 -59.07
N PRO A 22 -0.76 -11.08 -58.36
CA PRO A 22 0.25 -10.09 -57.94
C PRO A 22 1.49 -10.01 -58.85
N THR A 23 2.27 -8.93 -58.73
CA THR A 23 3.65 -8.85 -59.26
C THR A 23 4.56 -8.02 -58.34
N PHE A 24 5.69 -8.62 -57.94
CA PHE A 24 6.88 -7.97 -57.43
C PHE A 24 7.62 -7.26 -58.57
N SER A 25 8.30 -6.13 -58.27
CA SER A 25 9.67 -5.82 -58.72
C SER A 25 10.23 -4.58 -58.03
N SER A 26 11.38 -4.80 -57.41
CA SER A 26 12.36 -3.83 -56.92
C SER A 26 13.14 -3.15 -58.06
N SER A 27 13.45 -1.84 -57.95
CA SER A 27 14.73 -1.27 -58.41
C SER A 27 14.91 0.22 -58.04
N ILE A 28 15.82 0.46 -57.09
CA ILE A 28 16.99 1.37 -57.13
C ILE A 28 16.87 2.75 -57.84
N ARG A 29 17.13 3.84 -57.09
CA ARG A 29 18.14 4.92 -57.30
C ARG A 29 17.93 6.03 -56.23
N PHE A 30 18.80 6.18 -55.23
CA PHE A 30 20.08 6.91 -55.14
C PHE A 30 20.02 8.45 -55.09
N SER A 31 20.86 8.99 -54.18
CA SER A 31 21.20 10.38 -53.87
C SER A 31 20.19 11.13 -52.99
N GLY A 32 20.55 11.84 -51.93
CA GLY A 32 21.84 12.11 -51.31
C GLY A 32 21.71 13.34 -50.41
N SER A 33 22.12 13.19 -49.16
CA SER A 33 22.87 14.16 -48.34
C SER A 33 22.30 15.55 -47.96
N TYR A 34 22.66 15.91 -46.72
CA TYR A 34 22.79 17.24 -46.10
C TYR A 34 21.56 17.93 -45.45
N SER A 35 21.69 18.06 -44.13
CA SER A 35 21.17 19.05 -43.16
C SER A 35 21.38 20.53 -43.59
N PRO A 36 21.21 21.53 -42.70
CA PRO A 36 20.05 21.97 -41.90
C PRO A 36 19.74 23.48 -42.14
N GLU A 37 18.88 24.06 -41.31
CA GLU A 37 18.69 25.51 -41.05
C GLU A 37 18.18 26.42 -42.17
N ARG A 38 16.99 27.01 -41.97
CA ARG A 38 16.89 28.46 -41.71
C ARG A 38 15.47 28.89 -41.35
N SER A 39 15.44 29.72 -40.32
CA SER A 39 14.39 30.60 -39.85
C SER A 39 13.85 31.55 -40.92
N ALA A 40 12.55 31.89 -40.83
CA ALA A 40 12.02 33.23 -41.09
C ALA A 40 10.54 33.33 -40.67
N ASN A 41 10.28 34.03 -39.55
CA ASN A 41 9.12 34.92 -39.41
C ASN A 41 9.25 36.05 -40.45
N PRO A 42 8.18 36.70 -40.98
CA PRO A 42 7.29 37.51 -40.15
C PRO A 42 5.80 37.59 -40.57
N SER A 43 5.00 37.97 -39.56
CA SER A 43 3.64 38.57 -39.56
C SER A 43 3.51 39.86 -40.41
N PRO A 44 2.38 40.58 -40.37
CA PRO A 44 0.97 40.22 -40.61
C PRO A 44 0.30 41.21 -41.61
N SER A 45 -0.90 40.94 -42.10
CA SER A 45 -1.78 41.99 -42.63
C SER A 45 -3.26 41.68 -42.39
N LEU A 46 -3.92 42.64 -41.73
CA LEU A 46 -5.36 42.79 -41.69
C LEU A 46 -5.89 43.02 -43.11
N ASP A 47 -7.08 42.50 -43.40
CA ASP A 47 -8.06 43.33 -44.11
C ASP A 47 -9.50 42.96 -43.81
N SER A 48 -10.33 43.99 -43.99
CA SER A 48 -11.60 44.25 -43.36
C SER A 48 -12.84 43.83 -44.17
N SER A 49 -13.91 43.46 -43.46
CA SER A 49 -15.34 43.73 -43.71
C SER A 49 -15.95 43.56 -45.12
N THR A 50 -17.03 42.76 -45.25
CA THR A 50 -18.43 43.25 -45.30
C THR A 50 -19.47 42.16 -45.67
N ASN A 51 -20.53 42.10 -44.85
CA ASN A 51 -21.97 41.91 -45.12
C ASN A 51 -22.53 40.83 -46.08
N GLY A 52 -23.42 39.99 -45.53
CA GLY A 52 -24.48 39.28 -46.26
C GLY A 52 -25.44 38.55 -45.30
N LEU A 53 -26.67 39.08 -45.16
CA LEU A 53 -27.70 38.64 -44.22
C LEU A 53 -28.54 37.46 -44.75
N SER A 54 -29.05 36.66 -43.80
CA SER A 54 -30.30 35.87 -43.79
C SER A 54 -30.38 34.49 -44.49
N SER A 55 -30.47 33.41 -43.69
CA SER A 55 -31.74 32.69 -43.45
C SER A 55 -31.57 31.53 -42.47
N ARG A 56 -32.63 31.32 -41.68
CA ARG A 56 -32.77 30.37 -40.57
C ARG A 56 -32.74 28.92 -41.07
N SER A 57 -31.93 28.09 -40.41
CA SER A 57 -32.34 26.73 -40.06
C SER A 57 -31.82 26.40 -38.66
N SER A 58 -32.76 26.27 -37.71
CA SER A 58 -32.51 25.68 -36.41
C SER A 58 -32.32 24.18 -36.59
N GLY A 59 -31.18 23.66 -36.18
CA GLY A 59 -30.93 22.22 -36.15
C GLY A 59 -29.60 21.91 -35.50
N ASN A 60 -29.63 21.69 -34.18
CA ASN A 60 -28.66 20.88 -33.42
C ASN A 60 -27.16 21.04 -33.72
N SER A 61 -26.56 22.13 -33.23
CA SER A 61 -25.09 22.26 -33.08
C SER A 61 -24.65 22.45 -31.63
N ARG A 62 -25.40 21.95 -30.64
CA ARG A 62 -25.03 22.00 -29.21
C ARG A 62 -24.42 20.69 -28.67
N SER A 63 -24.13 19.70 -29.50
CA SER A 63 -23.61 18.39 -29.06
C SER A 63 -22.11 18.15 -29.34
N SER A 64 -21.34 19.14 -29.80
CA SER A 64 -19.91 18.96 -30.11
C SER A 64 -18.94 19.55 -29.08
N LEU A 65 -19.41 20.31 -28.08
CA LEU A 65 -18.59 20.84 -26.99
C LEU A 65 -18.57 19.95 -25.73
N LEU A 66 -19.35 18.87 -25.73
CA LEU A 66 -19.35 17.81 -24.71
C LEU A 66 -18.34 16.68 -25.02
N LYS A 67 -17.46 16.85 -26.01
CA LYS A 67 -16.41 15.88 -26.38
C LYS A 67 -15.22 15.81 -25.41
N ASN A 68 -15.33 16.44 -24.24
CA ASN A 68 -14.30 16.44 -23.20
C ASN A 68 -14.78 15.81 -21.88
N SER A 69 -15.79 14.95 -21.88
CA SER A 69 -16.24 14.22 -20.68
C SER A 69 -15.24 13.11 -20.29
N ARG A 70 -14.01 13.50 -19.94
CA ARG A 70 -13.10 12.67 -19.13
C ARG A 70 -13.52 12.63 -17.65
N TYR A 71 -14.60 13.32 -17.30
CA TYR A 71 -15.10 13.46 -15.94
C TYR A 71 -16.48 12.84 -15.80
N SER A 72 -16.64 11.97 -14.79
CA SER A 72 -17.94 11.42 -14.41
C SER A 72 -18.22 11.81 -12.96
N PRO A 73 -19.30 12.59 -12.68
CA PRO A 73 -19.70 12.86 -11.30
C PRO A 73 -20.16 11.55 -10.65
N SER A 74 -19.30 10.96 -9.83
CA SER A 74 -19.52 9.69 -9.13
C SER A 74 -19.35 9.89 -7.62
N THR A 75 -19.88 8.95 -6.83
CA THR A 75 -19.57 8.91 -5.39
C THR A 75 -18.09 8.59 -5.20
N PHE A 76 -17.43 9.28 -4.26
CA PHE A 76 -16.02 9.04 -3.96
C PHE A 76 -15.79 7.58 -3.51
N THR A 77 -15.14 6.79 -4.36
CA THR A 77 -15.01 5.33 -4.19
C THR A 77 -14.05 4.96 -3.07
N HIS A 78 -13.12 5.86 -2.73
CA HIS A 78 -12.06 5.61 -1.75
C HIS A 78 -12.41 6.08 -0.33
N ASN A 79 -13.68 6.38 -0.07
CA ASN A 79 -14.18 6.87 1.22
C ASN A 79 -13.75 5.99 2.40
N ALA A 80 -13.93 4.67 2.31
CA ALA A 80 -13.56 3.75 3.39
C ALA A 80 -12.06 3.80 3.72
N ARG A 81 -11.20 3.93 2.71
CA ARG A 81 -9.74 4.01 2.91
C ARG A 81 -9.37 5.28 3.64
N ILE A 82 -9.88 6.42 3.18
CA ILE A 82 -9.61 7.72 3.80
C ILE A 82 -10.16 7.72 5.24
N ALA A 83 -11.33 7.16 5.47
CA ALA A 83 -11.91 7.04 6.81
C ALA A 83 -11.02 6.22 7.78
N ILE A 84 -10.46 5.09 7.33
CA ILE A 84 -9.58 4.24 8.16
C ILE A 84 -8.37 5.03 8.69
N ALA A 85 -7.85 5.99 7.94
CA ALA A 85 -6.75 6.86 8.38
C ALA A 85 -7.24 8.08 9.15
N LEU A 86 -8.17 8.86 8.58
CA LEU A 86 -8.54 10.17 9.11
C LEU A 86 -9.47 10.10 10.32
N VAL A 87 -10.32 9.09 10.46
CA VAL A 87 -11.23 8.99 11.61
C VAL A 87 -10.46 8.78 12.93
N PRO A 88 -9.49 7.85 13.01
CA PRO A 88 -8.66 7.75 14.22
C PRO A 88 -7.79 9.00 14.46
N CYS A 89 -7.30 9.65 13.40
CA CYS A 89 -6.62 10.95 13.53
C CYS A 89 -7.54 12.01 14.14
N ALA A 90 -8.78 12.13 13.65
CA ALA A 90 -9.76 13.07 14.18
C ALA A 90 -10.07 12.78 15.65
N ALA A 91 -10.27 11.51 16.01
CA ALA A 91 -10.51 11.11 17.40
C ALA A 91 -9.34 11.49 18.31
N PHE A 92 -8.10 11.26 17.86
CA PHE A 92 -6.90 11.66 18.60
C PHE A 92 -6.77 13.19 18.75
N LEU A 93 -7.11 13.96 17.70
CA LEU A 93 -7.11 15.43 17.78
C LEU A 93 -8.18 15.96 18.73
N LEU A 94 -9.36 15.33 18.78
CA LEU A 94 -10.41 15.68 19.73
C LEU A 94 -9.98 15.40 21.17
N ASP A 95 -9.29 14.28 21.41
CA ASP A 95 -8.74 13.93 22.73
C ASP A 95 -7.67 14.94 23.18
N LEU A 96 -6.75 15.30 22.27
CA LEU A 96 -5.73 16.32 22.54
C LEU A 96 -6.31 17.73 22.73
N GLY A 97 -7.37 18.07 21.99
CA GLY A 97 -8.01 19.38 22.02
C GLY A 97 -8.98 19.59 23.18
N GLY A 98 -9.51 18.50 23.73
CA GLY A 98 -10.45 18.51 24.85
C GLY A 98 -11.77 19.23 24.55
N THR A 99 -12.44 19.65 25.63
CA THR A 99 -13.79 20.23 25.58
C THR A 99 -13.95 21.43 24.64
N PRO A 100 -13.01 22.41 24.57
CA PRO A 100 -13.19 23.57 23.69
C PRO A 100 -13.25 23.20 22.21
N VAL A 101 -12.43 22.23 21.77
CA VAL A 101 -12.40 21.76 20.37
C VAL A 101 -13.67 20.96 20.04
N VAL A 102 -14.09 20.08 20.95
CA VAL A 102 -15.34 19.33 20.79
C VAL A 102 -16.54 20.28 20.71
N ALA A 103 -16.64 21.25 21.63
CA ALA A 103 -17.75 22.20 21.68
C ALA A 103 -17.83 23.05 20.40
N THR A 104 -16.71 23.61 19.95
CA THR A 104 -16.65 24.41 18.72
C THR A 104 -17.04 23.62 17.48
N LEU A 105 -16.56 22.38 17.34
CA LEU A 105 -16.96 21.49 16.23
C LEU A 105 -18.43 21.11 16.30
N THR A 106 -18.96 20.73 17.48
CA THR A 106 -20.38 20.36 17.60
C THR A 106 -21.30 21.51 17.21
N PHE A 107 -21.04 22.72 17.71
CA PHE A 107 -21.84 23.89 17.40
C PHE A 107 -21.74 24.28 15.92
N GLY A 108 -20.52 24.27 15.37
CA GLY A 108 -20.29 24.60 13.97
C GLY A 108 -20.89 23.58 12.99
N LEU A 109 -20.81 22.28 13.31
CA LEU A 109 -21.45 21.22 12.53
C LEU A 109 -22.97 21.26 12.65
N MET A 110 -23.54 21.64 13.81
CA MET A 110 -24.98 21.87 13.93
C MET A 110 -25.45 23.01 13.01
N ILE A 111 -24.73 24.13 12.97
CA ILE A 111 -25.04 25.23 12.04
C ILE A 111 -24.95 24.75 10.59
N SER A 112 -23.87 24.04 10.25
CA SER A 112 -23.65 23.51 8.89
C SER A 112 -24.76 22.55 8.47
N TYR A 113 -25.23 21.70 9.40
CA TYR A 113 -26.35 20.80 9.20
C TYR A 113 -27.67 21.54 8.96
N ILE A 114 -27.95 22.59 9.73
CA ILE A 114 -29.14 23.43 9.52
C ILE A 114 -29.07 24.08 8.13
N LEU A 115 -27.94 24.64 7.73
CA LEU A 115 -27.76 25.24 6.40
C LEU A 115 -27.93 24.22 5.27
N ASP A 116 -27.44 22.99 5.45
CA ASP A 116 -27.64 21.90 4.48
C ASP A 116 -29.11 21.49 4.39
N SER A 117 -29.80 21.41 5.53
CA SER A 117 -31.25 21.10 5.59
C SER A 117 -32.13 22.15 4.90
N LEU A 118 -31.68 23.42 4.90
CA LEU A 118 -32.31 24.52 4.16
C LEU A 118 -31.93 24.53 2.67
N ASN A 119 -31.20 23.52 2.19
CA ASN A 119 -30.66 23.40 0.83
C ASN A 119 -29.66 24.50 0.43
N PHE A 120 -29.09 25.23 1.39
CA PHE A 120 -28.07 26.24 1.11
C PHE A 120 -26.66 25.60 1.09
N LYS A 121 -26.40 24.83 0.03
CA LYS A 121 -25.16 24.03 -0.15
C LYS A 121 -23.86 24.82 0.02
N PRO A 122 -23.70 26.03 -0.54
CA PRO A 122 -22.48 26.82 -0.34
C PRO A 122 -22.31 27.22 1.14
N GLY A 123 -23.39 27.59 1.81
CA GLY A 123 -23.34 27.93 3.25
C GLY A 123 -22.96 26.75 4.12
N ALA A 124 -23.49 25.56 3.85
CA ALA A 124 -23.09 24.34 4.56
C ALA A 124 -21.60 24.02 4.34
N PHE A 125 -21.09 24.16 3.11
CA PHE A 125 -19.68 23.97 2.79
C PHE A 125 -18.77 24.93 3.56
N PHE A 126 -19.07 26.24 3.50
CA PHE A 126 -18.28 27.23 4.23
C PHE A 126 -18.43 27.07 5.75
N GLY A 127 -19.62 26.67 6.22
CA GLY A 127 -19.88 26.35 7.62
C GLY A 127 -18.92 25.29 8.15
N VAL A 128 -18.72 24.18 7.41
CA VAL A 128 -17.77 23.13 7.80
C VAL A 128 -16.34 23.66 7.89
N TRP A 129 -15.88 24.42 6.89
CA TRP A 129 -14.53 24.99 6.90
C TRP A 129 -14.30 26.02 8.00
N PHE A 130 -15.28 26.89 8.26
CA PHE A 130 -15.23 27.85 9.38
C PHE A 130 -15.22 27.11 10.72
N SER A 131 -15.98 26.03 10.85
CA SER A 131 -15.99 25.19 12.04
C SER A 131 -14.63 24.54 12.28
N LEU A 132 -14.02 23.95 11.25
CA LEU A 132 -12.67 23.35 11.34
C LEU A 132 -11.60 24.40 11.65
N SER A 133 -11.71 25.60 11.08
CA SER A 133 -10.78 26.71 11.35
C SER A 133 -10.93 27.22 12.79
N ALA A 134 -12.16 27.41 13.26
CA ALA A 134 -12.43 27.81 14.64
C ALA A 134 -11.97 26.74 15.64
N ALA A 135 -12.17 25.45 15.31
CA ALA A 135 -11.67 24.33 16.10
C ALA A 135 -10.13 24.31 16.17
N GLN A 136 -9.44 24.63 15.08
CA GLN A 136 -7.98 24.75 15.07
C GLN A 136 -7.49 25.90 15.95
N ILE A 137 -8.17 27.06 15.90
CA ILE A 137 -7.87 28.19 16.77
C ILE A 137 -8.10 27.80 18.23
N ALA A 138 -9.23 27.18 18.55
CA ALA A 138 -9.54 26.68 19.89
C ALA A 138 -8.48 25.66 20.36
N PHE A 139 -8.02 24.78 19.48
CA PHE A 139 -6.95 23.84 19.76
C PHE A 139 -5.64 24.56 20.13
N PHE A 140 -5.25 25.62 19.42
CA PHE A 140 -4.02 26.36 19.76
C PHE A 140 -4.09 27.07 21.12
N PHE A 141 -5.26 27.58 21.51
CA PHE A 141 -5.42 28.26 22.80
C PHE A 141 -5.69 27.30 23.97
N SER A 142 -6.26 26.12 23.70
CA SER A 142 -6.60 25.13 24.72
C SER A 142 -5.52 24.07 24.93
N SER A 143 -4.72 23.77 23.91
CA SER A 143 -3.75 22.67 23.99
C SER A 143 -2.49 23.12 24.75
N SER A 144 -2.08 22.32 25.72
CA SER A 144 -0.88 22.56 26.51
C SER A 144 0.40 22.11 25.77
N LEU A 145 0.42 22.08 24.43
CA LEU A 145 1.53 21.53 23.65
C LEU A 145 2.87 22.22 23.96
N PHE A 146 2.85 23.54 24.14
CA PHE A 146 4.03 24.32 24.51
C PHE A 146 4.56 23.93 25.90
N THR A 147 3.67 23.63 26.84
CA THR A 147 4.02 23.18 28.19
C THR A 147 4.52 21.73 28.18
N VAL A 148 3.92 20.86 27.37
CA VAL A 148 4.26 19.43 27.31
C VAL A 148 5.63 19.19 26.68
N PHE A 149 5.93 19.84 25.54
CA PHE A 149 7.16 19.57 24.80
C PHE A 149 8.40 20.27 25.35
N ASN A 150 8.24 21.24 26.27
CA ASN A 150 9.32 22.08 26.82
C ASN A 150 10.27 22.69 25.76
N SER A 151 9.85 22.69 24.50
CA SER A 151 10.62 23.10 23.33
C SER A 151 9.67 23.72 22.31
N PHE A 152 9.89 25.00 22.05
CA PHE A 152 9.10 25.78 21.11
C PHE A 152 9.04 25.17 19.70
N PRO A 153 10.17 24.78 19.05
CA PRO A 153 10.12 24.26 17.68
C PRO A 153 9.34 22.94 17.57
N LEU A 154 9.41 22.07 18.59
CA LEU A 154 8.67 20.81 18.60
C LEU A 154 7.17 21.05 18.80
N ALA A 155 6.80 21.98 19.67
CA ALA A 155 5.40 22.38 19.85
C ALA A 155 4.81 22.98 18.56
N VAL A 156 5.57 23.81 17.84
CA VAL A 156 5.16 24.37 16.54
C VAL A 156 5.02 23.27 15.49
N LEU A 157 5.95 22.31 15.42
CA LEU A 157 5.86 21.20 14.47
C LEU A 157 4.68 20.28 14.76
N ALA A 158 4.41 19.98 16.03
CA ALA A 158 3.25 19.21 16.46
C ALA A 158 1.94 19.95 16.14
N ALA A 159 1.88 21.24 16.42
CA ALA A 159 0.78 22.12 16.05
C ALA A 159 0.53 22.13 14.53
N PHE A 160 1.60 22.17 13.73
CA PHE A 160 1.52 22.11 12.28
C PHE A 160 1.00 20.75 11.78
N LEU A 161 1.46 19.63 12.35
CA LEU A 161 0.95 18.30 12.03
C LEU A 161 -0.55 18.16 12.35
N CYS A 162 -0.99 18.71 13.49
CA CYS A 162 -2.41 18.74 13.84
C CYS A 162 -3.22 19.60 12.86
N ALA A 163 -2.71 20.78 12.49
CA ALA A 163 -3.34 21.65 11.51
C ALA A 163 -3.42 21.02 10.11
N GLU A 164 -2.37 20.32 9.68
CA GLU A 164 -2.35 19.54 8.44
C GLU A 164 -3.41 18.45 8.46
N ALA A 165 -3.50 17.65 9.53
CA ALA A 165 -4.50 16.60 9.65
C ALA A 165 -5.94 17.17 9.66
N ASN A 166 -6.17 18.30 10.35
CA ASN A 166 -7.45 18.99 10.34
C ASN A 166 -7.81 19.53 8.95
N PHE A 167 -6.82 20.06 8.22
CA PHE A 167 -6.97 20.49 6.83
C PHE A 167 -7.34 19.31 5.92
N LEU A 168 -6.67 18.15 6.05
CA LEU A 168 -6.98 16.95 5.27
C LEU A 168 -8.39 16.41 5.57
N ILE A 169 -8.87 16.50 6.81
CA ILE A 169 -10.26 16.21 7.16
C ILE A 169 -11.20 17.17 6.41
N GLY A 170 -10.89 18.47 6.38
CA GLY A 170 -11.64 19.46 5.60
C GLY A 170 -11.68 19.17 4.10
N VAL A 171 -10.55 18.74 3.52
CA VAL A 171 -10.47 18.31 2.12
C VAL A 171 -11.33 17.07 1.88
N TRP A 172 -11.30 16.08 2.78
CA TRP A 172 -12.13 14.89 2.68
C TRP A 172 -13.62 15.21 2.78
N CYS A 173 -14.02 16.12 3.68
CA CYS A 173 -15.39 16.63 3.77
C CYS A 173 -15.80 17.37 2.48
N SER A 174 -14.89 18.16 1.90
CA SER A 174 -15.14 18.92 0.67
C SER A 174 -15.52 18.01 -0.51
N LEU A 175 -14.86 16.85 -0.62
CA LEU A 175 -15.16 15.87 -1.67
C LEU A 175 -16.57 15.27 -1.57
N GLN A 176 -17.25 15.36 -0.42
CA GLN A 176 -18.61 14.83 -0.26
C GLN A 176 -19.68 15.72 -0.89
N PHE A 177 -19.38 17.01 -1.11
CA PHE A 177 -20.35 17.95 -1.67
C PHE A 177 -20.49 17.77 -3.19
N LYS A 178 -21.59 17.16 -3.66
CA LYS A 178 -21.86 16.99 -5.10
C LYS A 178 -21.83 18.30 -5.91
N TRP A 179 -22.18 19.43 -5.27
CA TRP A 179 -22.12 20.74 -5.90
C TRP A 179 -20.70 21.10 -6.38
N ILE A 180 -19.67 20.86 -5.56
CA ILE A 180 -18.28 21.18 -5.94
C ILE A 180 -17.77 20.29 -7.09
N GLN A 181 -18.26 19.04 -7.15
CA GLN A 181 -17.93 18.08 -8.19
C GLN A 181 -18.46 18.51 -9.56
N MET A 182 -19.65 19.11 -9.60
CA MET A 182 -20.26 19.58 -10.85
C MET A 182 -19.67 20.92 -11.30
N GLU A 183 -19.43 21.84 -10.36
CA GLU A 183 -18.96 23.20 -10.68
C GLU A 183 -17.48 23.21 -11.07
N ASN A 184 -16.63 22.49 -10.34
CA ASN A 184 -15.17 22.54 -10.50
C ASN A 184 -14.53 21.15 -10.49
N PRO A 185 -14.69 20.36 -11.57
CA PRO A 185 -14.20 18.98 -11.64
C PRO A 185 -12.67 18.86 -11.53
N SER A 186 -11.92 19.86 -12.01
CA SER A 186 -10.45 19.90 -11.91
C SER A 186 -9.97 20.03 -10.47
N ILE A 187 -10.66 20.84 -9.65
CA ILE A 187 -10.36 21.01 -8.23
C ILE A 187 -10.59 19.70 -7.49
N VAL A 188 -11.68 18.99 -7.78
CA VAL A 188 -11.99 17.70 -7.15
C VAL A 188 -10.90 16.64 -7.42
N LEU A 189 -10.38 16.58 -8.65
CA LEU A 189 -9.25 15.70 -8.97
C LEU A 189 -7.98 16.08 -8.22
N ALA A 190 -7.71 17.38 -8.09
CA ALA A 190 -6.57 17.88 -7.33
C ALA A 190 -6.69 17.55 -5.83
N LEU A 191 -7.89 17.70 -5.25
CA LEU A 191 -8.19 17.36 -3.85
C LEU A 191 -8.07 15.84 -3.60
N GLU A 192 -8.54 15.00 -4.52
CA GLU A 192 -8.34 13.54 -4.45
C GLU A 192 -6.85 13.19 -4.45
N ARG A 193 -6.06 13.76 -5.38
CA ARG A 193 -4.61 13.55 -5.43
C ARG A 193 -3.92 14.05 -4.16
N LEU A 194 -4.32 15.21 -3.64
CA LEU A 194 -3.78 15.79 -2.41
C LEU A 194 -4.03 14.88 -1.21
N LEU A 195 -5.23 14.33 -1.05
CA LEU A 195 -5.52 13.37 0.02
C LEU A 195 -4.63 12.13 -0.09
N PHE A 196 -4.53 11.53 -1.27
CA PHE A 196 -3.72 10.33 -1.46
C PHE A 196 -2.22 10.60 -1.23
N ALA A 197 -1.74 11.80 -1.52
CA ALA A 197 -0.35 12.19 -1.33
C ALA A 197 -0.01 12.51 0.14
N CYS A 198 -0.89 13.22 0.86
CA CYS A 198 -0.56 13.76 2.19
C CYS A 198 -1.05 12.87 3.34
N VAL A 199 -2.18 12.17 3.20
CA VAL A 199 -2.76 11.33 4.27
C VAL A 199 -1.77 10.28 4.79
N PRO A 200 -0.99 9.55 3.97
CA PRO A 200 -0.06 8.53 4.47
C PRO A 200 1.00 9.10 5.42
N LEU A 201 1.43 10.34 5.19
CA LEU A 201 2.47 11.03 5.97
C LEU A 201 1.92 11.54 7.30
N ALA A 202 0.78 12.22 7.25
CA ALA A 202 0.13 12.77 8.44
C ALA A 202 -0.40 11.66 9.34
N ALA A 203 -1.07 10.65 8.76
CA ALA A 203 -1.68 9.57 9.51
C ALA A 203 -0.64 8.65 10.17
N SER A 204 0.46 8.29 9.48
CA SER A 204 1.50 7.47 10.09
C SER A 204 2.16 8.16 11.28
N SER A 205 2.37 9.47 11.18
CA SER A 205 2.94 10.30 12.24
C SER A 205 2.00 10.41 13.45
N LEU A 206 0.71 10.71 13.23
CA LEU A 206 -0.28 10.80 14.31
C LEU A 206 -0.55 9.45 14.99
N PHE A 207 -0.63 8.36 14.22
CA PHE A 207 -0.79 7.01 14.78
C PHE A 207 0.42 6.61 15.63
N THR A 208 1.62 6.97 15.17
CA THR A 208 2.84 6.77 15.94
C THR A 208 2.81 7.58 17.23
N TRP A 209 2.44 8.87 17.17
CA TRP A 209 2.33 9.72 18.35
C TRP A 209 1.33 9.15 19.37
N ALA A 210 0.13 8.76 18.92
CA ALA A 210 -0.88 8.14 19.77
C ALA A 210 -0.42 6.79 20.37
N THR A 211 0.34 5.99 19.61
CA THR A 211 0.85 4.71 20.12
C THR A 211 1.96 4.91 21.13
N VAL A 212 2.84 5.88 20.88
CA VAL A 212 3.94 6.24 21.76
C VAL A 212 3.43 6.83 23.08
N SER A 213 2.36 7.63 23.05
CA SER A 213 1.75 8.14 24.28
C SER A 213 1.18 7.03 25.16
N ALA A 214 0.69 5.93 24.55
CA ALA A 214 0.13 4.79 25.28
C ALA A 214 1.18 3.77 25.75
N VAL A 215 2.18 3.44 24.92
CA VAL A 215 3.11 2.31 25.14
C VAL A 215 4.54 2.77 25.45
N GLY A 216 4.87 4.04 25.20
CA GLY A 216 6.19 4.63 25.44
C GLY A 216 7.11 4.65 24.21
N MET A 217 8.24 5.36 24.36
CA MET A 217 9.17 5.70 23.27
C MET A 217 10.13 4.58 22.85
N ALA A 218 10.30 3.53 23.65
CA ALA A 218 11.38 2.54 23.48
C ALA A 218 11.40 1.87 22.09
N ASN A 219 10.23 1.57 21.52
CA ASN A 219 10.10 0.92 20.21
C ASN A 219 9.43 1.84 19.17
N ALA A 220 9.47 3.15 19.37
CA ALA A 220 8.71 4.12 18.57
C ALA A 220 9.03 4.03 17.06
N SER A 221 10.30 3.81 16.68
CA SER A 221 10.72 3.65 15.28
C SER A 221 10.09 2.44 14.60
N TYR A 222 9.91 1.34 15.33
CA TYR A 222 9.27 0.13 14.83
C TYR A 222 7.75 0.30 14.65
N TYR A 223 7.09 1.07 15.53
CA TYR A 223 5.69 1.44 15.34
C TYR A 223 5.51 2.31 14.09
N LEU A 224 6.36 3.33 13.94
CA LEU A 224 6.36 4.19 12.76
C LEU A 224 6.58 3.41 11.47
N MET A 225 7.55 2.49 11.47
CA MET A 225 7.80 1.58 10.36
C MET A 225 6.54 0.77 9.99
N ALA A 226 5.87 0.18 10.97
CA ALA A 226 4.67 -0.62 10.75
C ALA A 226 3.52 0.22 10.16
N PHE A 227 3.25 1.40 10.72
CA PHE A 227 2.22 2.30 10.19
C PHE A 227 2.57 2.80 8.78
N ASN A 228 3.83 3.16 8.52
CA ASN A 228 4.28 3.53 7.17
C ASN A 228 4.04 2.39 6.17
N CYS A 229 4.35 1.13 6.51
CA CYS A 229 4.07 -0.01 5.63
C CYS A 229 2.57 -0.16 5.34
N VAL A 230 1.71 -0.06 6.36
CA VAL A 230 0.25 -0.17 6.20
C VAL A 230 -0.29 0.94 5.32
N PHE A 231 0.06 2.20 5.60
CA PHE A 231 -0.44 3.33 4.82
C PHE A 231 0.15 3.37 3.41
N TYR A 232 1.41 2.95 3.23
CA TYR A 232 1.97 2.77 1.90
C TYR A 232 1.18 1.77 1.07
N TRP A 233 0.77 0.63 1.65
CA TRP A 233 -0.07 -0.34 0.97
C TRP A 233 -1.45 0.21 0.56
N LEU A 234 -2.05 0.98 1.46
CA LEU A 234 -3.40 1.51 1.26
C LEU A 234 -3.43 2.57 0.15
N TYR A 235 -2.42 3.46 0.12
CA TYR A 235 -2.45 4.67 -0.70
C TYR A 235 -1.46 4.68 -1.86
N SER A 236 -0.24 4.15 -1.72
CA SER A 236 0.83 4.31 -2.72
C SER A 236 0.75 3.38 -3.93
N LEU A 237 -0.08 2.33 -3.87
CA LEU A 237 -0.29 1.43 -5.00
C LEU A 237 -1.01 2.18 -6.15
N PRO A 238 -0.69 1.88 -7.43
CA PRO A 238 -1.34 2.52 -8.56
C PRO A 238 -2.85 2.25 -8.53
N ARG A 239 -3.64 3.32 -8.47
CA ARG A 239 -5.10 3.27 -8.39
C ARG A 239 -5.74 4.24 -9.37
N PRO A 240 -6.82 3.85 -10.05
CA PRO A 240 -7.59 4.76 -10.87
C PRO A 240 -8.31 5.81 -10.00
N SER A 241 -8.39 7.02 -10.52
CA SER A 241 -9.15 8.12 -9.92
C SER A 241 -10.65 7.83 -9.90
N SER A 242 -11.33 8.25 -8.83
CA SER A 242 -12.79 8.07 -8.68
C SER A 242 -13.58 8.86 -9.72
N PHE A 243 -13.01 9.96 -10.21
CA PHE A 243 -13.73 10.95 -11.02
C PHE A 243 -13.28 11.01 -12.49
N LYS A 244 -12.23 10.27 -12.87
CA LYS A 244 -11.81 10.15 -14.28
C LYS A 244 -12.55 9.00 -14.96
N GLN A 245 -13.18 9.28 -16.09
CA GLN A 245 -13.85 8.27 -16.91
C GLN A 245 -12.84 7.54 -17.78
N GLU A 246 -12.96 6.21 -17.88
CA GLU A 246 -12.20 5.37 -18.80
C GLU A 246 -12.61 5.72 -20.24
N THR A 247 -11.78 6.48 -20.95
CA THR A 247 -12.01 6.79 -22.36
C THR A 247 -11.64 5.57 -23.22
N GLY A 248 -12.63 4.70 -23.45
CA GLY A 248 -12.64 3.74 -24.56
C GLY A 248 -11.90 2.42 -24.32
N GLY A 249 -12.68 1.35 -24.16
CA GLY A 249 -12.34 -0.01 -24.61
C GLY A 249 -10.97 -0.55 -24.23
N TYR A 250 -10.72 -0.74 -22.94
CA TYR A 250 -9.54 -1.45 -22.43
C TYR A 250 -9.53 -2.92 -22.89
N HIS A 251 -8.93 -3.20 -24.04
CA HIS A 251 -8.60 -4.55 -24.47
C HIS A 251 -7.16 -4.87 -24.06
N GLY A 252 -6.99 -5.36 -22.82
CA GLY A 252 -5.80 -6.15 -22.48
C GLY A 252 -4.63 -5.45 -21.77
N GLY A 253 -4.84 -4.85 -20.60
CA GLY A 253 -3.92 -5.15 -19.48
C GLY A 253 -3.11 -4.04 -18.80
N GLU A 254 -3.05 -2.79 -19.26
CA GLU A 254 -2.26 -1.74 -18.56
C GLU A 254 -2.99 -0.40 -18.44
N ILE A 255 -3.43 -0.02 -17.23
CA ILE A 255 -4.11 1.25 -16.93
C ILE A 255 -3.21 2.43 -17.39
N PRO A 256 -3.72 3.43 -18.12
CA PRO A 256 -2.89 4.53 -18.58
C PRO A 256 -2.50 5.37 -17.37
N ASN A 257 -1.24 5.83 -17.35
CA ASN A 257 -0.71 6.63 -16.25
C ASN A 257 -1.55 7.89 -15.96
N ASP A 258 -2.24 8.42 -16.97
CA ASP A 258 -3.10 9.59 -16.85
C ASP A 258 -4.40 9.33 -16.06
N LEU A 259 -4.79 8.08 -15.84
CA LEU A 259 -5.95 7.71 -15.01
C LEU A 259 -5.59 7.49 -13.53
N LEU A 260 -4.30 7.39 -13.21
CA LEU A 260 -3.85 7.17 -11.84
C LEU A 260 -4.03 8.43 -10.97
N ILE A 261 -4.31 8.22 -9.69
CA ILE A 261 -4.44 9.31 -8.70
C ILE A 261 -3.07 9.94 -8.42
N LEU A 262 -2.07 9.09 -8.15
CA LEU A 262 -0.71 9.49 -7.79
C LEU A 262 0.18 9.58 -9.03
N GLY A 263 1.03 10.60 -9.07
CA GLY A 263 2.07 10.72 -10.06
C GLY A 263 3.37 9.99 -9.64
N PRO A 264 4.39 10.01 -10.51
CA PRO A 264 5.71 9.48 -10.21
C PRO A 264 6.39 10.15 -9.01
N LEU A 265 6.20 11.47 -8.86
CA LEU A 265 6.83 12.26 -7.81
C LEU A 265 6.29 11.88 -6.42
N GLU A 266 4.97 11.81 -6.27
CA GLU A 266 4.35 11.42 -5.00
C GLU A 266 4.69 9.98 -4.64
N SER A 267 4.68 9.08 -5.64
CA SER A 267 5.05 7.68 -5.44
C SER A 267 6.51 7.53 -4.99
N CYS A 268 7.41 8.35 -5.53
CA CYS A 268 8.80 8.44 -5.09
C CYS A 268 8.89 8.94 -3.64
N PHE A 269 8.18 10.03 -3.31
CA PHE A 269 8.18 10.57 -1.96
C PHE A 269 7.66 9.56 -0.92
N HIS A 270 6.59 8.83 -1.25
CA HIS A 270 6.07 7.77 -0.40
C HIS A 270 7.08 6.63 -0.20
N ALA A 271 7.83 6.26 -1.25
CA ALA A 271 8.86 5.23 -1.15
C ALA A 271 10.04 5.71 -0.30
N LEU A 272 10.47 6.97 -0.46
CA LEU A 272 11.51 7.57 0.38
C LEU A 272 11.07 7.65 1.84
N ASN A 273 9.83 8.08 2.09
CA ASN A 273 9.27 8.11 3.45
C ASN A 273 9.21 6.70 4.06
N LEU A 274 8.77 5.70 3.31
CA LEU A 274 8.73 4.31 3.76
C LEU A 274 10.11 3.79 4.19
N LEU A 275 11.15 4.06 3.40
CA LEU A 275 12.50 3.53 3.62
C LEU A 275 13.30 4.30 4.66
N PHE A 276 13.26 5.63 4.61
CA PHE A 276 14.19 6.48 5.37
C PHE A 276 13.57 7.09 6.62
N PHE A 277 12.27 7.36 6.65
CA PHE A 277 11.68 8.08 7.78
C PHE A 277 11.79 7.31 9.12
N PRO A 278 11.48 6.00 9.20
CA PRO A 278 11.66 5.23 10.44
C PRO A 278 13.13 5.14 10.87
N LEU A 279 14.05 5.04 9.90
CA LEU A 279 15.49 5.00 10.14
C LEU A 279 15.99 6.33 10.73
N LEU A 280 15.68 7.44 10.07
CA LEU A 280 16.09 8.78 10.52
C LEU A 280 15.49 9.10 11.89
N PHE A 281 14.23 8.72 12.12
CA PHE A 281 13.59 8.87 13.42
C PHE A 281 14.29 8.04 14.51
N HIS A 282 14.73 6.82 14.21
CA HIS A 282 15.50 6.01 15.17
C HIS A 282 16.87 6.63 15.48
N ILE A 283 17.60 7.07 14.45
CA ILE A 283 18.89 7.75 14.62
C ILE A 283 18.71 9.02 15.45
N ALA A 284 17.71 9.84 15.15
CA ALA A 284 17.45 11.08 15.88
C ALA A 284 17.06 10.83 17.34
N SER A 285 16.22 9.81 17.61
CA SER A 285 15.77 9.50 18.97
C SER A 285 16.82 8.79 19.83
N HIS A 286 17.73 8.02 19.23
CA HIS A 286 18.70 7.18 19.94
C HIS A 286 20.16 7.51 19.55
N TYR A 287 20.45 8.73 19.10
CA TYR A 287 21.75 9.12 18.49
C TYR A 287 22.98 8.74 19.33
N SER A 288 22.87 8.82 20.66
CA SER A 288 23.95 8.50 21.59
C SER A 288 24.25 6.99 21.70
N LEU A 289 23.30 6.13 21.31
CA LEU A 289 23.36 4.68 21.45
C LEU A 289 23.62 3.96 20.12
N VAL A 290 23.59 4.67 18.99
CA VAL A 290 23.60 4.07 17.65
C VAL A 290 24.84 3.18 17.42
N PHE A 291 26.02 3.65 17.82
CA PHE A 291 27.29 2.93 17.63
C PHE A 291 27.79 2.22 18.89
N SER A 292 26.98 2.16 19.94
CA SER A 292 27.41 1.58 21.22
C SER A 292 27.44 0.05 21.21
N SER A 293 26.67 -0.60 20.32
CA SER A 293 26.53 -2.06 20.31
C SER A 293 26.28 -2.62 18.91
N ALA A 294 26.62 -3.90 18.71
CA ALA A 294 26.29 -4.60 17.46
C ALA A 294 24.75 -4.74 17.28
N SER A 295 23.99 -4.81 18.38
CA SER A 295 22.53 -4.88 18.34
C SER A 295 21.88 -3.58 17.87
N SER A 296 22.40 -2.41 18.27
CA SER A 296 21.92 -1.11 17.77
C SER A 296 22.20 -0.92 16.28
N LEU A 297 23.34 -1.43 15.79
CA LEU A 297 23.62 -1.48 14.34
C LEU A 297 22.65 -2.42 13.60
N CYS A 298 22.32 -3.57 14.18
CA CYS A 298 21.31 -4.46 13.62
C CYS A 298 19.94 -3.78 13.53
N ASP A 299 19.57 -2.95 14.51
CA ASP A 299 18.30 -2.21 14.49
C ASP A 299 18.21 -1.22 13.33
N LEU A 300 19.31 -0.54 12.98
CA LEU A 300 19.37 0.32 11.80
C LEU A 300 19.14 -0.48 10.50
N PHE A 301 19.83 -1.61 10.36
CA PHE A 301 19.68 -2.46 9.19
C PHE A 301 18.27 -3.04 9.09
N LEU A 302 17.67 -3.48 10.19
CA LEU A 302 16.28 -3.96 10.20
C LEU A 302 15.28 -2.87 9.82
N LEU A 303 15.45 -1.66 10.36
CA LEU A 303 14.56 -0.52 10.04
C LEU A 303 14.64 -0.06 8.59
N PHE A 304 15.73 -0.34 7.87
CA PHE A 304 15.85 -0.06 6.44
C PHE A 304 15.43 -1.25 5.57
N PHE A 305 15.97 -2.45 5.84
CA PHE A 305 15.79 -3.61 4.97
C PHE A 305 14.42 -4.27 5.11
N ILE A 306 13.72 -4.13 6.25
CA ILE A 306 12.34 -4.63 6.37
C ILE A 306 11.39 -3.81 5.47
N PRO A 307 11.34 -2.46 5.54
CA PRO A 307 10.54 -1.67 4.60
C PRO A 307 10.97 -1.85 3.15
N PHE A 308 12.26 -2.09 2.90
CA PHE A 308 12.76 -2.38 1.56
C PHE A 308 12.24 -3.71 1.01
N LEU A 309 12.27 -4.80 1.79
CA LEU A 309 11.64 -6.06 1.41
C LEU A 309 10.13 -5.90 1.18
N PHE A 310 9.47 -5.13 2.04
CA PHE A 310 8.06 -4.81 1.89
C PHE A 310 7.78 -4.03 0.59
N LEU A 311 8.62 -3.05 0.24
CA LEU A 311 8.53 -2.29 -1.02
C LEU A 311 8.72 -3.21 -2.23
N LEU A 312 9.70 -4.12 -2.18
CA LEU A 312 9.92 -5.12 -3.23
C LEU A 312 8.73 -6.08 -3.37
N TYR A 313 8.12 -6.49 -2.26
CA TYR A 313 6.88 -7.24 -2.29
C TYR A 313 5.73 -6.42 -2.89
N ALA A 314 5.55 -5.16 -2.49
CA ALA A 314 4.54 -4.26 -3.04
C ALA A 314 4.73 -4.01 -4.55
N SER A 315 5.98 -4.08 -5.04
CA SER A 315 6.25 -4.00 -6.48
C SER A 315 5.59 -5.11 -7.30
N THR A 316 5.21 -6.25 -6.70
CA THR A 316 4.40 -7.31 -7.37
C THR A 316 3.03 -6.78 -7.80
N ARG A 317 2.53 -5.75 -7.12
CA ARG A 317 1.28 -5.03 -7.44
C ARG A 317 1.55 -3.70 -8.13
N ASN A 318 2.64 -3.62 -8.89
CA ASN A 318 3.04 -2.44 -9.67
C ASN A 318 3.32 -1.18 -8.83
N SER A 319 3.72 -1.29 -7.56
CA SER A 319 4.08 -0.12 -6.74
C SER A 319 5.27 0.70 -7.29
N LEU A 320 6.14 0.06 -8.07
CA LEU A 320 7.33 0.67 -8.70
C LEU A 320 7.10 1.02 -10.17
N TRP A 321 5.85 1.17 -10.62
CA TRP A 321 5.49 1.50 -12.00
C TRP A 321 6.19 2.76 -12.54
N TRP A 322 6.57 3.68 -11.65
CA TRP A 322 7.24 4.93 -11.97
C TRP A 322 8.76 4.80 -12.18
N VAL A 323 9.38 3.70 -11.76
CA VAL A 323 10.85 3.51 -11.84
C VAL A 323 11.27 3.03 -13.22
N THR A 324 10.61 2.00 -13.74
CA THR A 324 10.88 1.46 -15.07
C THR A 324 9.63 0.77 -15.61
N LYS A 325 9.43 0.87 -16.92
CA LYS A 325 8.33 0.19 -17.63
C LYS A 325 8.69 -1.24 -18.04
N ASN A 326 9.97 -1.62 -17.96
CA ASN A 326 10.43 -2.93 -18.40
C ASN A 326 10.18 -3.98 -17.31
N ALA A 327 9.19 -4.84 -17.51
CA ALA A 327 8.82 -5.89 -16.57
C ALA A 327 9.99 -6.85 -16.24
N SER A 328 10.82 -7.19 -17.23
CA SER A 328 12.00 -8.05 -17.04
C SER A 328 13.05 -7.42 -16.13
N GLN A 329 13.32 -6.12 -16.30
CA GLN A 329 14.25 -5.39 -15.43
C GLN A 329 13.73 -5.28 -14.00
N LEU A 330 12.43 -5.00 -13.81
CA LEU A 330 11.81 -4.98 -12.49
C LEU A 330 11.90 -6.34 -11.79
N HIS A 331 11.70 -7.43 -12.54
CA HIS A 331 11.80 -8.77 -11.99
C HIS A 331 13.22 -9.07 -11.50
N SER A 332 14.25 -8.77 -12.31
CA SER A 332 15.64 -8.94 -11.92
C SER A 332 16.01 -8.09 -10.70
N ILE A 333 15.58 -6.82 -10.66
CA ILE A 333 15.79 -5.92 -9.51
C ILE A 333 15.15 -6.53 -8.25
N ARG A 334 13.90 -7.03 -8.35
CA ARG A 334 13.17 -7.62 -7.22
C ARG A 334 13.88 -8.84 -6.66
N ILE A 335 14.32 -9.76 -7.52
CA ILE A 335 14.96 -11.00 -7.06
C ILE A 335 16.32 -10.71 -6.44
N ILE A 336 17.18 -9.96 -7.13
CA ILE A 336 18.56 -9.72 -6.67
C ILE A 336 18.55 -8.89 -5.38
N ASN A 337 17.86 -7.75 -5.38
CA ASN A 337 17.81 -6.90 -4.19
C ASN A 337 17.00 -7.54 -3.06
N GLY A 338 15.99 -8.34 -3.39
CA GLY A 338 15.22 -9.12 -2.42
C GLY A 338 16.07 -10.17 -1.72
N ALA A 339 16.91 -10.90 -2.45
CA ALA A 339 17.82 -11.89 -1.89
C ALA A 339 18.86 -11.24 -0.96
N VAL A 340 19.47 -10.13 -1.38
CA VAL A 340 20.43 -9.38 -0.55
C VAL A 340 19.77 -8.84 0.72
N ALA A 341 18.60 -8.22 0.59
CA ALA A 341 17.88 -7.66 1.72
C ALA A 341 17.43 -8.75 2.70
N LEU A 342 16.96 -9.89 2.20
CA LEU A 342 16.57 -11.04 3.01
C LEU A 342 17.75 -11.60 3.79
N LEU A 343 18.92 -11.74 3.14
CA LEU A 343 20.15 -12.17 3.81
C LEU A 343 20.53 -11.23 4.97
N VAL A 344 20.54 -9.91 4.73
CA VAL A 344 20.86 -8.93 5.78
C VAL A 344 19.86 -8.99 6.94
N VAL A 345 18.56 -9.03 6.65
CA VAL A 345 17.52 -9.13 7.68
C VAL A 345 17.68 -10.39 8.52
N VAL A 346 17.92 -11.53 7.87
CA VAL A 346 18.13 -12.81 8.56
C VAL A 346 19.34 -12.75 9.49
N ILE A 347 20.48 -12.26 9.01
CA ILE A 347 21.69 -12.11 9.83
C ILE A 347 21.44 -11.18 11.03
N CYS A 348 20.75 -10.05 10.83
CA CYS A 348 20.42 -9.13 11.91
C CYS A 348 19.46 -9.75 12.95
N LEU A 349 18.47 -10.54 12.51
CA LEU A 349 17.57 -11.26 13.41
C LEU A 349 18.29 -12.39 14.15
N GLU A 350 19.24 -13.08 13.52
CA GLU A 350 20.07 -14.09 14.17
C GLU A 350 20.89 -13.50 15.30
N ALA A 351 21.62 -12.42 15.03
CA ALA A 351 22.45 -11.74 16.03
C ALA A 351 21.60 -11.19 17.19
N ARG A 352 20.50 -10.50 16.87
CA ARG A 352 19.68 -9.79 17.87
C ARG A 352 18.72 -10.69 18.64
N VAL A 353 18.12 -11.69 17.99
CA VAL A 353 17.06 -12.51 18.58
C VAL A 353 17.60 -13.88 18.95
N VAL A 354 18.20 -14.60 18.01
CA VAL A 354 18.56 -16.01 18.22
C VAL A 354 19.75 -16.15 19.17
N PHE A 355 20.87 -15.52 18.88
CA PHE A 355 22.05 -15.69 19.71
C PHE A 355 21.96 -14.93 21.04
N HIS A 356 21.41 -13.71 21.02
CA HIS A 356 21.24 -12.92 22.23
C HIS A 356 20.22 -13.52 23.21
N SER A 357 19.03 -13.94 22.72
CA SER A 357 17.95 -14.39 23.61
C SER A 357 17.86 -15.91 23.73
N PHE A 358 18.22 -16.66 22.68
CA PHE A 358 18.06 -18.11 22.63
C PHE A 358 19.37 -18.90 22.62
N GLY A 359 20.53 -18.24 22.72
CA GLY A 359 21.84 -18.91 22.69
C GLY A 359 21.99 -20.04 23.72
N ARG A 360 21.32 -19.93 24.87
CA ARG A 360 21.34 -20.96 25.93
C ARG A 360 20.59 -22.26 25.57
N TYR A 361 19.69 -22.22 24.58
CA TYR A 361 18.91 -23.38 24.16
C TYR A 361 19.53 -24.13 22.98
N ILE A 362 20.58 -23.58 22.38
CA ILE A 362 21.28 -24.21 21.26
C ILE A 362 22.20 -25.30 21.81
N GLN A 363 21.92 -26.55 21.44
CA GLN A 363 22.68 -27.70 21.95
C GLN A 363 23.97 -27.96 21.19
N VAL A 364 24.08 -27.41 19.98
CA VAL A 364 25.25 -27.62 19.10
C VAL A 364 26.38 -26.67 19.49
N PRO A 365 27.62 -27.14 19.65
CA PRO A 365 28.75 -26.27 19.94
C PRO A 365 29.11 -25.35 18.75
N PRO A 366 29.65 -24.14 18.99
CA PRO A 366 30.28 -23.33 17.96
C PRO A 366 31.44 -24.09 17.27
N PRO A 367 31.68 -23.92 15.96
CA PRO A 367 31.07 -22.96 15.03
C PRO A 367 29.80 -23.47 14.31
N PHE A 368 29.45 -24.75 14.46
CA PHE A 368 28.35 -25.38 13.74
C PHE A 368 26.97 -24.82 14.12
N SER A 369 26.82 -24.29 15.34
CA SER A 369 25.62 -23.58 15.76
C SER A 369 25.26 -22.42 14.84
N TYR A 370 26.26 -21.61 14.44
CA TYR A 370 26.05 -20.49 13.53
C TYR A 370 25.57 -20.96 12.16
N LEU A 371 26.28 -21.91 11.56
CA LEU A 371 25.92 -22.42 10.24
C LEU A 371 24.52 -23.05 10.20
N LEU A 372 24.17 -23.89 11.17
CA LEU A 372 22.88 -24.56 11.18
C LEU A 372 21.71 -23.59 11.45
N VAL A 373 21.90 -22.62 12.34
CA VAL A 373 20.91 -21.55 12.57
C VAL A 373 20.71 -20.75 11.29
N THR A 374 21.79 -20.35 10.62
CA THR A 374 21.71 -19.58 9.37
C THR A 374 21.05 -20.38 8.25
N VAL A 375 21.40 -21.65 8.06
CA VAL A 375 20.73 -22.52 7.07
C VAL A 375 19.23 -22.65 7.37
N THR A 376 18.86 -22.77 8.64
CA THR A 376 17.46 -22.87 9.06
C THR A 376 16.68 -21.58 8.79
N MET A 377 17.20 -20.44 9.25
CA MET A 377 16.51 -19.15 9.13
C MET A 377 16.52 -18.64 7.70
N LEU A 378 17.66 -18.67 7.02
CA LEU A 378 17.78 -18.22 5.63
C LEU A 378 16.99 -19.14 4.70
N GLY A 379 17.07 -20.46 4.90
CA GLY A 379 16.25 -21.42 4.16
C GLY A 379 14.76 -21.17 4.37
N GLY A 380 14.30 -21.07 5.63
CA GLY A 380 12.90 -20.77 5.92
C GLY A 380 12.42 -19.45 5.31
N ALA A 381 13.21 -18.39 5.40
CA ALA A 381 12.89 -17.08 4.84
C ALA A 381 12.89 -17.11 3.30
N ALA A 382 13.87 -17.76 2.67
CA ALA A 382 13.95 -17.90 1.21
C ALA A 382 12.76 -18.70 0.66
N ALA A 383 12.36 -19.78 1.33
CA ALA A 383 11.17 -20.55 0.99
C ALA A 383 9.91 -19.66 1.07
N ALA A 384 9.71 -18.97 2.19
CA ALA A 384 8.58 -18.07 2.37
C ALA A 384 8.55 -16.95 1.30
N GLY A 385 9.71 -16.38 0.97
CA GLY A 385 9.85 -15.37 -0.08
C GLY A 385 9.52 -15.92 -1.47
N ALA A 386 10.03 -17.10 -1.83
CA ALA A 386 9.73 -17.75 -3.11
C ALA A 386 8.23 -18.07 -3.24
N PHE A 387 7.59 -18.51 -2.16
CA PHE A 387 6.15 -18.72 -2.11
C PHE A 387 5.37 -17.40 -2.27
N ALA A 388 5.73 -16.36 -1.51
CA ALA A 388 5.06 -15.06 -1.57
C ALA A 388 5.18 -14.36 -2.94
N LEU A 389 6.27 -14.62 -3.67
CA LEU A 389 6.50 -14.11 -5.02
C LEU A 389 5.88 -14.98 -6.11
N GLY A 390 5.28 -16.13 -5.77
CA GLY A 390 4.70 -17.05 -6.74
C GLY A 390 5.74 -17.68 -7.67
N MET A 391 6.99 -17.83 -7.22
CA MET A 391 8.08 -18.37 -8.05
C MET A 391 8.02 -19.90 -8.23
N ILE A 392 7.01 -20.56 -7.63
CA ILE A 392 6.79 -22.00 -7.69
C ILE A 392 5.81 -22.28 -8.82
N ALA A 393 6.30 -22.30 -10.05
CA ALA A 393 5.49 -22.56 -11.24
C ALA A 393 5.80 -23.91 -11.89
N ASP A 394 7.06 -24.32 -11.87
CA ASP A 394 7.56 -25.49 -12.60
C ASP A 394 7.93 -26.65 -11.66
N VAL A 395 7.94 -27.88 -12.18
CA VAL A 395 8.33 -29.10 -11.45
C VAL A 395 9.71 -28.96 -10.81
N VAL A 396 10.70 -28.39 -11.52
CA VAL A 396 12.05 -28.16 -11.00
C VAL A 396 12.05 -27.15 -9.85
N SER A 397 11.30 -26.04 -9.99
CA SER A 397 11.17 -25.04 -8.92
C SER A 397 10.49 -25.60 -7.67
N SER A 398 9.52 -26.50 -7.85
CA SER A 398 8.83 -27.18 -6.76
C SER A 398 9.75 -28.18 -6.04
N LEU A 399 10.59 -28.91 -6.78
CA LEU A 399 11.57 -29.83 -6.21
C LEU A 399 12.61 -29.06 -5.39
N CYS A 400 13.17 -27.97 -5.93
CA CYS A 400 14.11 -27.11 -5.22
C CYS A 400 13.50 -26.48 -3.95
N PHE A 401 12.22 -26.10 -4.00
CA PHE A 401 11.51 -25.61 -2.83
C PHE A 401 11.39 -26.68 -1.74
N VAL A 402 10.97 -27.90 -2.10
CA VAL A 402 10.84 -29.01 -1.15
C VAL A 402 12.20 -29.38 -0.54
N THR A 403 13.25 -29.50 -1.35
CA THR A 403 14.59 -29.83 -0.83
C THR A 403 15.10 -28.76 0.14
N LEU A 404 14.93 -27.48 -0.18
CA LEU A 404 15.31 -26.37 0.68
C LEU A 404 14.55 -26.38 2.01
N VAL A 405 13.23 -26.63 1.99
CA VAL A 405 12.41 -26.74 3.22
C VAL A 405 12.84 -27.94 4.07
N VAL A 406 13.13 -29.08 3.44
CA VAL A 406 13.61 -30.29 4.16
C VAL A 406 14.96 -30.03 4.81
N VAL A 407 15.91 -29.42 4.09
CA VAL A 407 17.24 -29.09 4.62
C VAL A 407 17.14 -28.08 5.77
N ALA A 408 16.35 -27.03 5.63
CA ALA A 408 16.12 -26.03 6.68
C ALA A 408 15.48 -26.68 7.92
N SER A 409 14.50 -27.57 7.73
CA SER A 409 13.83 -28.28 8.82
C SER A 409 14.77 -29.25 9.55
N ALA A 410 15.61 -29.98 8.80
CA ALA A 410 16.61 -30.89 9.36
C ALA A 410 17.66 -30.13 10.17
N ALA A 411 18.18 -29.01 9.63
CA ALA A 411 19.11 -28.14 10.35
C ALA A 411 18.48 -27.60 11.65
N GLY A 412 17.23 -27.14 11.60
CA GLY A 412 16.52 -26.65 12.79
C GLY A 412 16.31 -27.72 13.85
N ALA A 413 15.98 -28.95 13.44
CA ALA A 413 15.85 -30.09 14.34
C ALA A 413 17.17 -30.41 15.07
N ILE A 414 18.30 -30.33 14.36
CA ILE A 414 19.63 -30.53 14.95
C ILE A 414 19.95 -29.41 15.96
N VAL A 415 19.67 -28.14 15.63
CA VAL A 415 19.92 -26.98 16.50
C VAL A 415 19.17 -27.10 17.83
N VAL A 416 17.91 -27.53 17.78
CA VAL A 416 17.05 -27.72 18.98
C VAL A 416 17.45 -28.99 19.76
N GLY A 417 18.21 -29.90 19.15
CA GLY A 417 18.64 -31.15 19.77
C GLY A 417 17.58 -32.23 19.76
N PHE A 418 16.78 -32.31 18.69
CA PHE A 418 15.95 -33.49 18.48
C PHE A 418 16.85 -34.73 18.40
N PRO A 419 16.54 -35.80 19.16
CA PRO A 419 17.37 -37.01 19.15
C PRO A 419 17.20 -37.72 17.81
N ILE A 420 18.10 -37.45 16.87
CA ILE A 420 18.16 -38.15 15.57
C ILE A 420 18.67 -39.60 15.77
N TRP A 421 19.30 -39.87 16.92
CA TRP A 421 19.83 -41.17 17.30
C TRP A 421 19.47 -41.51 18.75
N ARG A 422 18.21 -41.86 19.04
CA ARG A 422 17.97 -42.77 20.16
C ARG A 422 18.09 -44.18 19.60
N ASN A 423 19.32 -44.70 19.62
CA ASN A 423 19.61 -46.11 19.39
C ASN A 423 18.61 -46.99 20.15
N GLU A 424 18.21 -48.06 19.49
CA GLU A 424 17.30 -49.15 19.87
C GLU A 424 17.54 -49.83 21.24
N GLN A 425 18.37 -49.28 22.14
CA GLN A 425 18.73 -49.92 23.41
C GLN A 425 18.11 -49.32 24.68
N GLN A 426 17.13 -48.41 24.61
CA GLN A 426 16.39 -47.98 25.81
C GLN A 426 14.86 -48.17 25.72
N GLN A 427 14.43 -49.30 25.17
CA GLN A 427 13.04 -49.78 25.27
C GLN A 427 12.64 -50.22 26.70
N GLY A 428 13.56 -50.23 27.68
CA GLY A 428 13.32 -50.79 29.02
C GLY A 428 13.01 -49.80 30.17
N ARG A 429 13.29 -48.50 30.04
CA ARG A 429 13.16 -47.55 31.18
C ARG A 429 12.44 -46.23 30.86
N SER A 430 11.77 -46.15 29.71
CA SER A 430 11.27 -44.88 29.13
C SER A 430 9.78 -44.59 29.33
N ARG A 431 9.08 -45.24 30.29
CA ARG A 431 7.69 -44.84 30.61
C ARG A 431 7.59 -43.69 31.64
N SER A 432 8.62 -43.48 32.46
CA SER A 432 8.62 -42.41 33.49
C SER A 432 9.12 -41.05 32.96
N GLN A 433 10.06 -41.03 32.01
CA GLN A 433 10.61 -39.79 31.46
C GLN A 433 9.76 -39.17 30.34
N CYS A 434 8.95 -39.97 29.60
CA CYS A 434 8.10 -39.45 28.54
C CYS A 434 6.99 -38.52 29.07
N CYS A 435 6.46 -38.79 30.27
CA CYS A 435 5.52 -37.89 30.95
C CYS A 435 6.20 -36.60 31.47
N ARG A 436 7.46 -36.65 31.92
CA ARG A 436 8.20 -35.43 32.30
C ARG A 436 8.62 -34.58 31.11
N LEU A 437 8.94 -35.18 29.95
CA LEU A 437 9.26 -34.43 28.74
C LEU A 437 8.02 -33.78 28.11
N LYS A 438 6.86 -34.46 28.11
CA LYS A 438 5.59 -33.84 27.69
C LYS A 438 5.21 -32.64 28.57
N ASN A 439 5.44 -32.74 29.88
CA ASN A 439 5.20 -31.62 30.80
C ASN A 439 6.27 -30.52 30.65
N GLY A 440 7.54 -30.84 30.39
CA GLY A 440 8.59 -29.86 30.11
C GLY A 440 8.36 -29.10 28.79
N ILE A 441 7.95 -29.79 27.73
CA ILE A 441 7.61 -29.18 26.43
C ILE A 441 6.37 -28.30 26.56
N ASN A 442 5.34 -28.73 27.30
CA ASN A 442 4.17 -27.89 27.58
C ASN A 442 4.48 -26.68 28.49
N VAL A 443 5.50 -26.77 29.35
CA VAL A 443 5.95 -25.63 30.18
C VAL A 443 6.87 -24.69 29.40
N VAL A 444 7.68 -25.18 28.47
CA VAL A 444 8.52 -24.35 27.57
C VAL A 444 7.66 -23.67 26.50
N PHE A 445 6.71 -24.38 25.87
CA PHE A 445 5.72 -23.78 24.98
C PHE A 445 4.69 -22.93 25.72
N GLY A 446 4.36 -23.27 26.97
CA GLY A 446 3.51 -22.47 27.85
C GLY A 446 4.17 -21.16 28.31
N ARG A 447 5.49 -21.15 28.49
CA ARG A 447 6.28 -19.93 28.77
C ARG A 447 6.64 -19.15 27.50
N MET A 448 6.69 -19.78 26.32
CA MET A 448 6.75 -19.10 25.02
C MET A 448 5.52 -18.22 24.73
N LYS A 449 4.40 -18.39 25.46
CA LYS A 449 3.25 -17.49 25.36
C LYS A 449 3.43 -16.13 26.05
N TYR A 450 4.47 -15.93 26.86
CA TYR A 450 4.59 -14.75 27.74
C TYR A 450 5.80 -13.85 27.49
N VAL A 451 6.61 -14.10 26.47
CA VAL A 451 7.74 -13.24 26.13
C VAL A 451 7.56 -12.77 24.69
N VAL A 452 7.25 -11.48 24.56
CA VAL A 452 6.96 -10.70 23.33
C VAL A 452 7.66 -11.25 22.10
N THR A 453 7.05 -12.26 21.48
CA THR A 453 7.47 -12.74 20.16
C THR A 453 7.04 -11.72 19.13
N LEU A 454 7.80 -11.58 18.04
CA LEU A 454 7.32 -10.92 16.83
C LEU A 454 5.94 -11.44 16.40
N ASN A 455 5.58 -12.67 16.77
CA ASN A 455 4.25 -13.24 16.61
C ASN A 455 3.19 -12.63 17.54
N ASP A 456 3.53 -12.09 18.71
CA ASP A 456 2.60 -11.32 19.56
C ASP A 456 2.47 -9.88 19.06
N VAL A 457 3.52 -9.29 18.47
CA VAL A 457 3.40 -8.01 17.73
C VAL A 457 2.63 -8.22 16.43
N PHE A 458 2.86 -9.30 15.68
CA PHE A 458 2.11 -9.64 14.48
C PHE A 458 0.70 -10.15 14.77
N GLU A 459 0.44 -10.81 15.90
CA GLU A 459 -0.90 -11.16 16.35
C GLU A 459 -1.60 -9.97 16.98
N ARG A 460 -0.91 -9.01 17.62
CA ARG A 460 -1.49 -7.72 18.02
C ARG A 460 -1.73 -6.81 16.82
N VAL A 461 -0.85 -6.80 15.81
CA VAL A 461 -1.05 -6.07 14.56
C VAL A 461 -2.11 -6.78 13.71
N LYS A 462 -2.15 -8.12 13.64
CA LYS A 462 -3.28 -8.86 13.03
C LYS A 462 -4.55 -8.68 13.84
N PHE A 463 -4.49 -8.58 15.16
CA PHE A 463 -5.65 -8.34 16.01
C PHE A 463 -6.13 -6.93 15.79
N VAL A 464 -5.27 -5.92 15.75
CA VAL A 464 -5.58 -4.54 15.37
C VAL A 464 -6.12 -4.50 13.94
N VAL A 465 -5.46 -5.12 12.97
CA VAL A 465 -5.91 -5.21 11.56
C VAL A 465 -7.23 -5.99 11.42
N LYS A 466 -7.47 -7.04 12.23
CA LYS A 466 -8.74 -7.78 12.31
C LYS A 466 -9.81 -6.98 13.04
N LEU A 467 -9.44 -6.20 14.05
CA LEU A 467 -10.33 -5.29 14.78
C LEU A 467 -10.75 -4.16 13.84
N PHE A 468 -9.81 -3.63 13.05
CA PHE A 468 -10.07 -2.67 11.96
C PHE A 468 -10.90 -3.33 10.84
N ALA A 469 -10.58 -4.54 10.39
CA ALA A 469 -11.36 -5.22 9.35
C ALA A 469 -12.79 -5.57 9.81
N LYS A 470 -12.96 -5.96 11.08
CA LYS A 470 -14.24 -6.33 11.69
C LYS A 470 -15.06 -5.11 12.12
N ALA A 471 -14.43 -4.01 12.56
CA ALA A 471 -15.11 -2.76 12.91
C ALA A 471 -15.62 -2.00 11.67
N TYR A 472 -15.02 -2.23 10.50
CA TYR A 472 -15.31 -1.47 9.28
C TYR A 472 -15.82 -2.31 8.09
N GLY A 473 -16.30 -3.54 8.32
CA GLY A 473 -17.08 -4.30 7.34
C GLY A 473 -16.33 -4.77 6.09
N LEU A 474 -15.02 -5.02 6.18
CA LEU A 474 -14.16 -5.47 5.07
C LEU A 474 -14.18 -7.01 4.89
N GLU A 475 -15.36 -7.65 4.89
CA GLU A 475 -15.47 -9.12 4.72
C GLU A 475 -15.23 -9.60 3.28
N GLU A 476 -15.25 -8.73 2.27
CA GLU A 476 -14.99 -9.12 0.87
C GLU A 476 -13.54 -9.57 0.59
N PHE A 477 -12.60 -9.38 1.52
CA PHE A 477 -11.21 -9.79 1.32
C PHE A 477 -10.95 -11.30 1.57
N GLN A 478 -11.97 -12.09 1.94
CA GLN A 478 -11.86 -13.54 2.17
C GLN A 478 -12.44 -14.43 1.04
N ALA A 479 -13.09 -13.88 0.01
CA ALA A 479 -13.85 -14.67 -0.95
C ALA A 479 -13.03 -15.42 -2.03
N HIS A 480 -11.70 -15.24 -2.13
CA HIS A 480 -10.88 -15.90 -3.16
C HIS A 480 -9.87 -16.94 -2.67
N THR A 481 -10.07 -17.49 -1.47
CA THR A 481 -9.44 -18.75 -1.06
C THR A 481 -10.52 -19.80 -0.86
N THR A 482 -11.00 -20.39 -1.96
CA THR A 482 -11.71 -21.66 -1.88
C THR A 482 -10.71 -22.79 -1.64
N PRO A 483 -11.00 -23.72 -0.71
CA PRO A 483 -10.18 -24.91 -0.53
C PRO A 483 -10.51 -25.92 -1.64
N ILE A 484 -9.49 -26.41 -2.33
CA ILE A 484 -9.56 -27.63 -3.15
C ILE A 484 -9.81 -28.80 -2.19
N LYS A 485 -11.09 -29.10 -1.95
CA LYS A 485 -11.54 -30.35 -1.34
C LYS A 485 -12.15 -31.21 -2.45
N GLY A 486 -11.53 -32.36 -2.66
CA GLY A 486 -12.11 -33.46 -3.42
C GLY A 486 -11.35 -33.78 -4.68
N TYR A 487 -10.41 -34.72 -4.59
CA TYR A 487 -10.18 -35.81 -5.55
C TYR A 487 -9.07 -36.70 -4.97
N PHE A 488 -9.45 -37.59 -4.04
CA PHE A 488 -8.80 -38.89 -3.83
C PHE A 488 -9.76 -39.74 -2.98
N SER A 489 -10.62 -40.47 -3.67
CA SER A 489 -11.38 -41.60 -3.12
C SER A 489 -11.61 -42.60 -4.24
N LYS A 490 -11.11 -43.81 -4.03
CA LYS A 490 -11.35 -45.07 -4.76
C LYS A 490 -10.81 -45.18 -6.20
N SER A 491 -9.63 -45.78 -6.30
CA SER A 491 -9.39 -47.04 -7.02
C SER A 491 -8.07 -47.63 -6.57
#